data_AF-A0A117QJM6-F1
#
_entry.id   AF-A0A117QJM6-F1
#
_cell.length_a   1.000
_cell.length_b   1.000
_cell.length_c   1.000
_cell.angle_alpha   90.00
_cell.angle_beta   90.00
_cell.angle_gamma   90.00
#
_symmetry.space_group_name_H-M   'P 1'
#
loop_
_entity.id
_entity.type
_entity.pdbx_description
1 polymer ?
#
loop_
_entity_poly.entity_id
_entity_poly.type
_entity_poly.pdbx_seq_one_letter_code
_entity_poly.pdbx_strand_id
1 'polypeptide(L)'
;MVMDLRGMDEDPPSAADIMLSVLKEFRVADTEIAEAGAAGRAALYQGLLGDRRCLLVFDNARDESRIAPSLPRRGRGMCVVTSRKALTGPRDVRRMGLGVLSAEEAFAFLGGMIGQERARREAAALGEVALRCGYLPLALRIAGSRLATRTGWSVRRLADRLAVDKRWLDVLVAGDRRVSAAFDLSYRRLTPDAARLFRRLSVVPGPDAGAACAAHLLGRDLSCAEGVLGELVEAGLLDVVGDRFRLHALLRLYARNRLEAVEGEAGAERVRAGLSRRLPDTTAAGRWFAASGGVPASACIDVC
;
A
#
# COMPACT_ATOMS: atom_id res chain seq x y z
N MET A 1 -19.43 -15.80 5.37
CA MET A 1 -19.20 -14.91 6.55
C MET A 1 -18.03 -14.01 6.23
N VAL A 2 -18.15 -12.72 6.54
CA VAL A 2 -17.06 -11.74 6.43
C VAL A 2 -16.74 -11.23 7.84
N MET A 3 -15.47 -11.12 8.17
CA MET A 3 -15.00 -10.63 9.45
C MET A 3 -13.83 -9.67 9.25
N ASP A 4 -13.95 -8.45 9.77
CA ASP A 4 -12.82 -7.54 9.91
C ASP A 4 -11.99 -7.95 11.12
N LEU A 5 -10.75 -8.33 10.87
CA LEU A 5 -9.77 -8.72 11.86
C LEU A 5 -9.03 -7.55 12.46
N ARG A 6 -9.42 -6.31 12.11
CA ARG A 6 -8.97 -5.09 12.76
C ARG A 6 -7.45 -5.06 12.92
N GLY A 7 -6.72 -5.56 11.92
CA GLY A 7 -5.27 -5.79 12.04
C GLY A 7 -4.48 -4.50 12.25
N MET A 8 -5.13 -3.35 12.05
CA MET A 8 -4.61 -2.00 12.25
C MET A 8 -4.91 -1.40 13.63
N ASP A 9 -5.70 -2.07 14.46
CA ASP A 9 -5.96 -1.68 15.84
C ASP A 9 -4.78 -2.12 16.74
N GLU A 10 -4.64 -1.49 17.90
CA GLU A 10 -3.60 -1.86 18.88
C GLU A 10 -3.78 -3.30 19.34
N ASP A 11 -5.02 -3.69 19.63
CA ASP A 11 -5.42 -5.03 20.08
C ASP A 11 -6.38 -5.71 19.09
N PRO A 12 -5.85 -6.32 18.01
CA PRO A 12 -6.67 -7.09 17.08
C PRO A 12 -7.11 -8.42 17.72
N PRO A 13 -8.26 -9.00 17.28
CA PRO A 13 -8.76 -10.28 17.77
C PRO A 13 -7.69 -11.38 17.74
N SER A 14 -7.68 -12.21 18.79
CA SER A 14 -6.87 -13.42 18.84
C SER A 14 -7.44 -14.51 17.93
N ALA A 15 -6.67 -15.56 17.65
CA ALA A 15 -7.18 -16.73 16.93
C ALA A 15 -8.40 -17.36 17.64
N ALA A 16 -8.41 -17.33 18.98
CA ALA A 16 -9.53 -17.84 19.77
C ALA A 16 -10.80 -16.99 19.59
N ASP A 17 -10.66 -15.66 19.52
CA ASP A 17 -11.80 -14.76 19.30
C ASP A 17 -12.39 -14.93 17.90
N ILE A 18 -11.54 -15.14 16.89
CA ILE A 18 -11.95 -15.43 15.51
C ILE A 18 -12.76 -16.73 15.49
N MET A 19 -12.22 -17.82 16.04
CA MET A 19 -12.89 -19.12 16.07
C MET A 19 -14.22 -19.05 16.82
N LEU A 20 -14.27 -18.40 17.98
CA LEU A 20 -15.48 -18.21 18.76
C LEU A 20 -16.54 -17.45 17.98
N SER A 21 -16.14 -16.39 17.28
CA SER A 21 -17.06 -15.58 16.48
C SER A 21 -17.65 -16.37 15.31
N VAL A 22 -16.86 -17.23 14.67
CA VAL A 22 -17.38 -18.14 13.63
C VAL A 22 -18.34 -19.17 14.24
N LEU A 23 -18.01 -19.80 15.36
CA LEU A 23 -18.90 -20.75 16.03
C LEU A 23 -20.26 -20.11 16.35
N LYS A 24 -20.25 -18.88 16.88
CA LYS A 24 -21.47 -18.10 17.15
C LYS A 24 -22.24 -17.76 15.89
N GLU A 25 -21.57 -17.31 14.84
CA GLU A 25 -22.22 -16.97 13.55
C GLU A 25 -22.93 -18.18 12.94
N PHE A 26 -22.33 -19.37 13.06
CA PHE A 26 -22.92 -20.63 12.61
C PHE A 26 -23.92 -21.24 13.60
N ARG A 27 -24.27 -20.51 14.66
CA ARG A 27 -25.28 -20.87 15.67
C ARG A 27 -24.98 -22.18 16.41
N VAL A 28 -23.71 -22.46 16.66
CA VAL A 28 -23.31 -23.52 17.60
C VAL A 28 -23.79 -23.12 19.00
N ALA A 29 -24.36 -24.07 19.76
CA ALA A 29 -25.00 -23.77 21.03
C ALA A 29 -23.99 -23.25 22.06
N ASP A 30 -24.36 -22.25 22.86
CA ASP A 30 -23.47 -21.70 23.90
C ASP A 30 -23.07 -22.75 24.94
N THR A 31 -23.96 -23.72 25.22
CA THR A 31 -23.66 -24.87 26.10
C THR A 31 -22.56 -25.74 25.52
N GLU A 32 -22.62 -26.04 24.22
CA GLU A 32 -21.61 -26.85 23.52
C GLU A 32 -20.25 -26.12 23.46
N ILE A 33 -20.27 -24.80 23.23
CA ILE A 33 -19.06 -23.95 23.26
C ILE A 33 -18.46 -23.88 24.67
N ALA A 34 -19.29 -23.87 25.71
CA ALA A 34 -18.85 -23.86 27.10
C ALA A 34 -18.25 -25.21 27.53
N GLU A 35 -18.93 -26.32 27.20
CA GLU A 35 -18.49 -27.70 27.48
C GLU A 35 -17.15 -28.03 26.81
N ALA A 36 -16.94 -27.56 25.57
CA ALA A 36 -15.67 -27.75 24.86
C ALA A 36 -14.48 -27.05 25.57
N GLY A 37 -14.75 -26.00 26.35
CA GLY A 37 -13.71 -25.18 26.99
C GLY A 37 -12.77 -24.50 25.99
N ALA A 38 -11.74 -23.82 26.51
CA ALA A 38 -10.79 -23.08 25.65
C ALA A 38 -10.01 -24.01 24.69
N ALA A 39 -9.62 -25.20 25.16
CA ALA A 39 -8.85 -26.15 24.36
C ALA A 39 -9.70 -26.86 23.29
N GLY A 40 -10.98 -27.17 23.58
CA GLY A 40 -11.86 -27.92 22.66
C GLY A 40 -12.51 -27.07 21.58
N ARG A 41 -12.62 -25.74 21.76
CA ARG A 41 -13.20 -24.82 20.76
C ARG A 41 -12.52 -24.91 19.39
N ALA A 42 -11.21 -25.14 19.34
CA ALA A 42 -10.49 -25.29 18.08
C ALA A 42 -10.90 -26.57 17.33
N ALA A 43 -11.14 -27.67 18.05
CA ALA A 43 -11.61 -28.92 17.45
C ALA A 43 -13.05 -28.78 16.97
N LEU A 44 -13.92 -28.17 17.77
CA LEU A 44 -15.31 -27.88 17.41
C LEU A 44 -15.40 -26.99 16.16
N TYR A 45 -14.57 -25.95 16.10
CA TYR A 45 -14.43 -25.07 14.95
C TYR A 45 -13.99 -25.83 13.68
N GLN A 46 -12.93 -26.64 13.77
CA GLN A 46 -12.45 -27.40 12.61
C GLN A 46 -13.45 -28.48 12.17
N GLY A 47 -14.18 -29.10 13.10
CA GLY A 47 -15.28 -30.02 12.79
C GLY A 47 -16.40 -29.33 12.02
N LEU A 48 -16.87 -28.18 12.53
CA LEU A 48 -17.88 -27.35 11.86
C LEU A 48 -17.46 -26.98 10.43
N LEU A 49 -16.21 -26.57 10.21
CA LEU A 49 -15.72 -26.24 8.86
C LEU A 49 -15.57 -27.47 7.96
N GLY A 50 -15.28 -28.63 8.52
CA GLY A 50 -15.18 -29.89 7.79
C GLY A 50 -16.51 -30.31 7.16
N ASP A 51 -17.61 -30.14 7.90
CA ASP A 51 -18.95 -30.60 7.50
C ASP A 51 -19.70 -29.60 6.62
N ARG A 52 -19.25 -28.34 6.58
CA ARG A 52 -19.95 -27.25 5.90
C ARG A 52 -19.23 -26.82 4.64
N ARG A 53 -20.02 -26.51 3.60
CA ARG A 53 -19.55 -25.76 2.44
C ARG A 53 -19.75 -24.27 2.72
N CYS A 54 -18.69 -23.58 3.11
CA CYS A 54 -18.75 -22.17 3.46
C CYS A 54 -17.64 -21.34 2.80
N LEU A 55 -17.88 -20.03 2.68
CA LEU A 55 -16.85 -19.04 2.37
C LEU A 55 -16.61 -18.17 3.61
N LEU A 56 -15.38 -18.19 4.11
CA LEU A 56 -14.89 -17.30 5.15
C LEU A 56 -14.05 -16.19 4.50
N VAL A 57 -14.35 -14.94 4.82
CA VAL A 57 -13.55 -13.79 4.40
C VAL A 57 -12.99 -13.12 5.65
N PHE A 58 -11.69 -13.25 5.84
CA PHE A 58 -10.93 -12.61 6.90
C PHE A 58 -10.29 -11.34 6.34
N ASP A 59 -10.94 -10.21 6.59
CA ASP A 59 -10.48 -8.91 6.12
C ASP A 59 -9.47 -8.32 7.11
N ASN A 60 -8.44 -7.65 6.60
CA ASN A 60 -7.49 -6.85 7.37
C ASN A 60 -6.72 -7.64 8.44
N ALA A 61 -6.19 -8.82 8.09
CA ALA A 61 -5.32 -9.60 8.96
C ALA A 61 -4.00 -8.85 9.26
N ARG A 62 -3.55 -8.92 10.53
CA ARG A 62 -2.27 -8.32 10.96
C ARG A 62 -1.06 -9.21 10.68
N ASP A 63 -1.20 -10.48 11.03
CA ASP A 63 -0.10 -11.44 11.05
C ASP A 63 -0.62 -12.87 10.93
N GLU A 64 0.29 -13.77 10.59
CA GLU A 64 -0.03 -15.16 10.30
C GLU A 64 -0.42 -15.96 11.55
N SER A 65 0.13 -15.59 12.72
CA SER A 65 -0.06 -16.35 13.96
C SER A 65 -1.53 -16.40 14.39
N ARG A 66 -2.31 -15.37 14.03
CA ARG A 66 -3.74 -15.26 14.30
C ARG A 66 -4.60 -15.97 13.26
N ILE A 67 -4.14 -16.01 12.02
CA ILE A 67 -4.89 -16.56 10.88
C ILE A 67 -4.69 -18.05 10.73
N ALA A 68 -3.44 -18.53 10.79
CA ALA A 68 -3.10 -19.91 10.48
C ALA A 68 -3.92 -20.95 11.29
N PRO A 69 -4.21 -20.75 12.59
CA PRO A 69 -5.07 -21.67 13.35
C PRO A 69 -6.54 -21.68 12.88
N SER A 70 -6.99 -20.55 12.33
CA SER A 70 -8.36 -20.32 11.85
C SER A 70 -8.55 -20.69 10.38
N LEU A 71 -7.53 -21.24 9.70
CA LEU A 71 -7.70 -21.72 8.34
C LEU A 71 -8.40 -23.10 8.33
N PRO A 72 -9.33 -23.34 7.39
CA PRO A 72 -9.92 -24.66 7.22
C PRO A 72 -8.84 -25.70 6.91
N ARG A 73 -8.75 -26.78 7.69
CA ARG A 73 -7.77 -27.86 7.46
C ARG A 73 -8.27 -28.94 6.51
N ARG A 74 -9.59 -29.13 6.44
CA ARG A 74 -10.29 -30.15 5.66
C ARG A 74 -11.66 -29.64 5.24
N GLY A 75 -12.32 -30.35 4.33
CA GLY A 75 -13.70 -30.06 3.93
C GLY A 75 -13.78 -29.27 2.62
N ARG A 76 -14.97 -28.72 2.37
CA ARG A 76 -15.31 -27.97 1.14
C ARG A 76 -15.38 -26.45 1.34
N GLY A 77 -14.88 -25.98 2.48
CA GLY A 77 -14.81 -24.57 2.82
C GLY A 77 -13.71 -23.85 2.03
N MET A 78 -13.94 -22.60 1.68
CA MET A 78 -12.96 -21.71 1.07
C MET A 78 -12.70 -20.53 2.01
N CYS A 79 -11.45 -20.07 2.08
CA CYS A 79 -11.04 -18.93 2.87
C CYS A 79 -10.38 -17.88 1.97
N VAL A 80 -10.78 -16.62 2.13
CA VAL A 80 -10.12 -15.46 1.53
C VAL A 80 -9.60 -14.59 2.67
N VAL A 81 -8.31 -14.30 2.64
CA VAL A 81 -7.66 -13.45 3.64
C VAL A 81 -7.11 -12.21 2.94
N THR A 82 -7.44 -11.02 3.45
CA THR A 82 -6.78 -9.78 3.03
C THR A 82 -5.80 -9.35 4.12
N SER A 83 -4.65 -8.82 3.72
CA SER A 83 -3.59 -8.38 4.62
C SER A 83 -2.78 -7.30 3.93
N ARG A 84 -2.14 -6.43 4.74
CA ARG A 84 -1.16 -5.45 4.24
C ARG A 84 0.25 -6.01 4.22
N LYS A 85 0.53 -7.01 5.06
CA LYS A 85 1.79 -7.76 5.10
C LYS A 85 1.68 -9.02 4.26
N ALA A 86 2.81 -9.50 3.74
CA ALA A 86 2.86 -10.77 3.06
C ALA A 86 2.66 -11.91 4.07
N LEU A 87 1.57 -12.68 3.94
CA LEU A 87 1.33 -13.88 4.76
C LEU A 87 1.98 -15.10 4.08
N THR A 88 3.22 -15.36 4.42
CA THR A 88 4.12 -16.41 3.90
C THR A 88 3.94 -17.80 4.55
N GLY A 89 3.54 -17.87 5.82
CA GLY A 89 3.44 -19.13 6.58
C GLY A 89 2.37 -20.12 6.11
N PRO A 90 1.14 -19.71 5.73
CA PRO A 90 0.14 -20.63 5.20
C PRO A 90 0.65 -21.35 3.95
N ARG A 91 0.57 -22.68 3.96
CA ARG A 91 0.89 -23.56 2.82
C ARG A 91 -0.36 -23.79 1.97
N ASP A 92 -0.17 -24.12 0.70
CA ASP A 92 -1.26 -24.42 -0.26
C ASP A 92 -2.28 -23.27 -0.46
N VAL A 93 -1.83 -22.02 -0.34
CA VAL A 93 -2.65 -20.82 -0.59
C VAL A 93 -2.29 -20.18 -1.93
N ARG A 94 -3.31 -19.69 -2.64
CA ARG A 94 -3.11 -18.83 -3.81
C ARG A 94 -2.93 -17.39 -3.33
N ARG A 95 -1.73 -16.83 -3.55
CA ARG A 95 -1.43 -15.42 -3.24
C ARG A 95 -1.75 -14.55 -4.44
N MET A 96 -2.38 -13.40 -4.17
CA MET A 96 -2.69 -12.39 -5.18
C MET A 96 -2.21 -11.04 -4.65
N GLY A 97 -1.09 -10.56 -5.17
CA GLY A 97 -0.63 -9.20 -4.94
C GLY A 97 -1.56 -8.22 -5.67
N LEU A 98 -2.10 -7.24 -4.95
CA LEU A 98 -2.90 -6.18 -5.54
C LEU A 98 -1.99 -4.99 -5.84
N GLY A 99 -1.80 -4.71 -7.13
CA GLY A 99 -1.06 -3.55 -7.60
C GLY A 99 -1.95 -2.31 -7.80
N VAL A 100 -1.36 -1.31 -8.44
CA VAL A 100 -2.10 -0.17 -8.99
C VAL A 100 -2.88 -0.60 -10.24
N LEU A 101 -3.86 0.20 -10.65
CA LEU A 101 -4.57 -0.04 -11.92
C LEU A 101 -3.64 0.23 -13.11
N SER A 102 -3.87 -0.46 -14.22
CA SER A 102 -3.30 -0.06 -15.51
C SER A 102 -3.87 1.29 -15.96
N ALA A 103 -3.23 1.93 -16.94
CA ALA A 103 -3.75 3.18 -17.50
C ALA A 103 -5.17 3.01 -18.10
N GLU A 104 -5.42 1.88 -18.75
CA GLU A 104 -6.73 1.52 -19.33
C GLU A 104 -7.78 1.26 -18.24
N GLU A 105 -7.42 0.50 -17.20
CA GLU A 105 -8.28 0.22 -16.06
C GLU A 105 -8.62 1.50 -15.29
N ALA A 106 -7.65 2.39 -15.08
CA ALA A 106 -7.87 3.67 -14.41
C ALA A 106 -8.78 4.60 -15.22
N PHE A 107 -8.62 4.64 -16.54
CA PHE A 107 -9.52 5.37 -17.43
C PHE A 107 -10.94 4.82 -17.36
N ALA A 108 -11.11 3.50 -17.48
CA ALA A 108 -12.41 2.84 -17.37
C ALA A 108 -13.06 3.08 -16.01
N PHE A 109 -12.28 2.99 -14.93
CA PHE A 109 -12.72 3.25 -13.56
C PHE A 109 -13.24 4.69 -13.40
N LEU A 110 -12.47 5.69 -13.82
CA LEU A 110 -12.89 7.09 -13.75
C LEU A 110 -14.10 7.37 -14.68
N GLY A 111 -14.12 6.78 -15.88
CA GLY A 111 -15.24 6.90 -16.82
C GLY A 111 -16.55 6.34 -16.29
N GLY A 112 -16.49 5.24 -15.53
CA GLY A 112 -17.67 4.71 -14.80
C GLY A 112 -18.21 5.68 -13.75
N MET A 113 -17.38 6.56 -13.19
CA MET A 113 -17.78 7.52 -12.16
C MET A 113 -18.32 8.84 -12.73
N ILE A 114 -17.73 9.35 -13.81
CA ILE A 114 -18.06 10.68 -14.36
C ILE A 114 -18.93 10.62 -15.63
N GLY A 115 -19.21 9.42 -16.13
CA GLY A 115 -19.88 9.16 -17.40
C GLY A 115 -18.90 9.00 -18.57
N GLN A 116 -19.17 8.00 -19.42
CA GLN A 116 -18.28 7.63 -20.53
C GLN A 116 -18.12 8.75 -21.58
N GLU A 117 -19.18 9.49 -21.84
CA GLU A 117 -19.14 10.60 -22.82
C GLU A 117 -18.17 11.70 -22.38
N ARG A 118 -18.27 12.11 -21.10
CA ARG A 118 -17.39 13.11 -20.53
C ARG A 118 -15.95 12.63 -20.45
N ALA A 119 -15.74 11.37 -20.06
CA ALA A 119 -14.41 10.77 -20.02
C ALA A 119 -13.73 10.75 -21.40
N ARG A 120 -14.47 10.44 -22.47
CA ARG A 120 -13.95 10.49 -23.85
C ARG A 120 -13.64 11.92 -24.29
N ARG A 121 -14.53 12.87 -24.01
CA ARG A 121 -14.34 14.28 -24.36
C ARG A 121 -13.11 14.91 -23.69
N GLU A 122 -12.83 14.54 -22.44
CA GLU A 122 -11.72 15.07 -21.65
C GLU A 122 -10.59 14.03 -21.44
N ALA A 123 -10.39 13.11 -22.40
CA ALA A 123 -9.55 11.92 -22.20
C ALA A 123 -8.09 12.22 -21.82
N ALA A 124 -7.47 13.22 -22.45
CA ALA A 124 -6.10 13.61 -22.14
C ALA A 124 -5.97 14.10 -20.68
N ALA A 125 -6.88 14.98 -20.24
CA ALA A 125 -6.89 15.47 -18.87
C ALA A 125 -7.21 14.35 -17.87
N LEU A 126 -8.06 13.39 -18.24
CA LEU A 126 -8.37 12.23 -17.39
C LEU A 126 -7.16 11.31 -17.20
N GLY A 127 -6.37 11.12 -18.28
CA GLY A 127 -5.09 10.44 -18.22
C GLY A 127 -4.10 11.13 -17.29
N GLU A 128 -4.02 12.47 -17.34
CA GLU A 128 -3.19 13.25 -16.41
C GLU A 128 -3.63 13.07 -14.95
N VAL A 129 -4.95 13.12 -14.66
CA VAL A 129 -5.49 12.85 -13.32
C VAL A 129 -5.07 11.45 -12.87
N ALA A 130 -5.22 10.43 -13.73
CA ALA A 130 -4.90 9.05 -13.39
C ALA A 130 -3.40 8.86 -13.08
N LEU A 131 -2.54 9.41 -13.95
CA LEU A 131 -1.08 9.40 -13.78
C LEU A 131 -0.68 10.05 -12.47
N ARG A 132 -1.24 11.23 -12.18
CA ARG A 132 -0.92 11.97 -10.95
C ARG A 132 -1.44 11.26 -9.70
N CYS A 133 -2.57 10.56 -9.80
CA CYS A 133 -3.05 9.66 -8.75
C CYS A 133 -2.19 8.40 -8.58
N GLY A 134 -1.12 8.23 -9.37
CA GLY A 134 -0.27 7.05 -9.36
C GLY A 134 -1.06 5.78 -9.68
N TYR A 135 -2.18 5.90 -10.39
CA TYR A 135 -3.12 4.83 -10.69
C TYR A 135 -3.66 4.07 -9.46
N LEU A 136 -3.58 4.66 -8.27
CA LEU A 136 -4.04 4.04 -7.03
C LEU A 136 -5.59 4.09 -6.96
N PRO A 137 -6.29 2.94 -6.84
CA PRO A 137 -7.75 2.90 -6.85
C PRO A 137 -8.42 3.86 -5.85
N LEU A 138 -7.85 4.00 -4.65
CA LEU A 138 -8.39 4.90 -3.63
C LEU A 138 -8.26 6.38 -4.04
N ALA A 139 -7.13 6.78 -4.60
CA ALA A 139 -6.89 8.14 -5.07
C ALA A 139 -7.79 8.48 -6.26
N LEU A 140 -7.89 7.55 -7.23
CA LEU A 140 -8.77 7.67 -8.38
C LEU A 140 -10.23 7.79 -7.94
N ARG A 141 -10.68 7.02 -6.95
CA ARG A 141 -12.04 7.12 -6.42
C ARG A 141 -12.32 8.48 -5.79
N ILE A 142 -11.37 9.04 -5.04
CA ILE A 142 -11.54 10.38 -4.46
C ILE A 142 -11.59 11.46 -5.55
N ALA A 143 -10.71 11.37 -6.55
CA ALA A 143 -10.68 12.27 -7.70
C ALA A 143 -11.98 12.18 -8.52
N GLY A 144 -12.41 10.97 -8.88
CA GLY A 144 -13.65 10.68 -9.61
C GLY A 144 -14.89 11.16 -8.86
N SER A 145 -14.99 10.90 -7.55
CA SER A 145 -16.11 11.41 -6.74
C SER A 145 -16.18 12.93 -6.74
N ARG A 146 -15.04 13.63 -6.75
CA ARG A 146 -15.02 15.11 -6.86
C ARG A 146 -15.49 15.58 -8.23
N LEU A 147 -15.08 14.91 -9.31
CA LEU A 147 -15.52 15.24 -10.67
C LEU A 147 -17.01 14.95 -10.89
N ALA A 148 -17.54 13.91 -10.26
CA ALA A 148 -18.95 13.54 -10.31
C ALA A 148 -19.84 14.50 -9.50
N THR A 149 -19.38 14.93 -8.31
CA THR A 149 -20.14 15.84 -7.44
C THR A 149 -20.02 17.32 -7.84
N ARG A 150 -18.88 17.74 -8.41
CA ARG A 150 -18.64 19.11 -8.88
C ARG A 150 -18.73 19.18 -10.39
N THR A 151 -19.94 19.08 -10.93
CA THR A 151 -20.20 19.09 -12.38
C THR A 151 -19.69 20.34 -13.10
N GLY A 152 -19.56 21.49 -12.41
CA GLY A 152 -18.95 22.71 -12.95
C GLY A 152 -17.41 22.73 -12.99
N TRP A 153 -16.73 21.69 -12.50
CA TRP A 153 -15.28 21.55 -12.65
C TRP A 153 -14.98 20.77 -13.92
N SER A 154 -14.08 21.26 -14.78
CA SER A 154 -13.48 20.45 -15.82
C SER A 154 -12.50 19.43 -15.23
N VAL A 155 -12.25 18.34 -15.94
CA VAL A 155 -11.20 17.36 -15.60
C VAL A 155 -9.83 18.05 -15.63
N ARG A 156 -9.61 18.94 -16.60
CA ARG A 156 -8.39 19.76 -16.69
C ARG A 156 -8.13 20.57 -15.42
N ARG A 157 -9.16 21.25 -14.89
CA ARG A 157 -9.04 22.01 -13.64
C ARG A 157 -8.59 21.12 -12.48
N LEU A 158 -9.09 19.88 -12.40
CA LEU A 158 -8.61 18.95 -11.38
C LEU A 158 -7.15 18.58 -11.63
N ALA A 159 -6.78 18.20 -12.86
CA ALA A 159 -5.39 17.88 -13.23
C ALA A 159 -4.41 19.01 -12.85
N ASP A 160 -4.76 20.28 -13.12
CA ASP A 160 -3.92 21.43 -12.78
C ASP A 160 -3.75 21.60 -11.27
N ARG A 161 -4.82 21.38 -10.48
CA ARG A 161 -4.72 21.42 -9.01
C ARG A 161 -3.89 20.27 -8.45
N LEU A 162 -3.99 19.13 -9.10
CA LEU A 162 -3.22 17.92 -8.85
C LEU A 162 -1.74 18.09 -9.29
N ALA A 163 -1.40 19.04 -10.15
CA ALA A 163 -0.01 19.34 -10.48
C ALA A 163 0.72 20.15 -9.37
N VAL A 164 -0.03 20.79 -8.45
CA VAL A 164 0.56 21.60 -7.37
C VAL A 164 0.89 20.71 -6.17
N ASP A 165 2.09 20.12 -6.19
CA ASP A 165 2.59 19.10 -5.25
C ASP A 165 2.26 19.38 -3.78
N LYS A 166 2.41 20.63 -3.30
CA LYS A 166 2.25 20.97 -1.88
C LYS A 166 0.82 20.86 -1.34
N ARG A 167 -0.21 20.87 -2.18
CA ARG A 167 -1.63 20.86 -1.75
C ARG A 167 -2.39 19.61 -2.18
N TRP A 168 -1.70 18.66 -2.80
CA TRP A 168 -2.29 17.45 -3.36
C TRP A 168 -3.04 16.61 -2.32
N LEU A 169 -2.47 16.39 -1.13
CA LEU A 169 -3.12 15.58 -0.10
C LEU A 169 -4.43 16.22 0.40
N ASP A 170 -4.52 17.55 0.38
CA ASP A 170 -5.75 18.29 0.68
C ASP A 170 -6.77 18.19 -0.47
N VAL A 171 -6.27 18.00 -1.70
CA VAL A 171 -7.10 17.77 -2.89
C VAL A 171 -7.65 16.34 -2.92
N LEU A 172 -6.99 15.35 -2.32
CA LEU A 172 -7.51 13.98 -2.18
C LEU A 172 -8.23 13.74 -0.85
N VAL A 173 -9.23 14.59 -0.59
CA VAL A 173 -10.20 14.43 0.49
C VAL A 173 -11.61 14.36 -0.10
N ALA A 174 -12.35 13.29 0.18
CA ALA A 174 -13.78 13.19 -0.15
C ALA A 174 -14.55 12.60 1.05
N GLY A 175 -15.37 13.43 1.71
CA GLY A 175 -16.01 13.08 2.99
C GLY A 175 -14.96 12.70 4.04
N ASP A 176 -15.14 11.57 4.71
CA ASP A 176 -14.23 11.06 5.74
C ASP A 176 -13.01 10.32 5.17
N ARG A 177 -12.94 10.12 3.83
CA ARG A 177 -11.87 9.36 3.19
C ARG A 177 -10.74 10.29 2.77
N ARG A 178 -9.58 10.13 3.42
CA ARG A 178 -8.32 10.77 3.05
C ARG A 178 -7.30 9.69 2.69
N VAL A 179 -6.63 9.82 1.56
CA VAL A 179 -5.52 8.92 1.20
C VAL A 179 -4.43 8.97 2.28
N SER A 180 -4.16 10.17 2.83
CA SER A 180 -3.19 10.35 3.90
C SER A 180 -3.53 9.56 5.16
N ALA A 181 -4.81 9.39 5.52
CA ALA A 181 -5.20 8.63 6.70
C ALA A 181 -4.83 7.14 6.56
N ALA A 182 -4.97 6.56 5.37
CA ALA A 182 -4.56 5.18 5.11
C ALA A 182 -3.04 5.01 5.24
N PHE A 183 -2.26 5.94 4.71
CA PHE A 183 -0.79 5.93 4.84
C PHE A 183 -0.33 6.18 6.28
N ASP A 184 -1.00 7.06 7.01
CA ASP A 184 -0.73 7.35 8.43
C ASP A 184 -0.79 6.09 9.29
N LEU A 185 -1.74 5.19 9.03
CA LEU A 185 -1.88 3.94 9.78
C LEU A 185 -0.68 3.01 9.57
N SER A 186 -0.14 2.91 8.36
CA SER A 186 1.09 2.14 8.10
C SER A 186 2.31 2.83 8.67
N TYR A 187 2.43 4.15 8.48
CA TYR A 187 3.58 4.94 8.93
C TYR A 187 3.77 4.93 10.46
N ARG A 188 2.69 5.02 11.24
CA ARG A 188 2.75 5.03 12.72
C ARG A 188 3.26 3.73 13.33
N ARG A 189 3.25 2.63 12.57
CA ARG A 189 3.68 1.31 13.02
C ARG A 189 5.13 0.99 12.69
N LEU A 190 5.79 1.87 11.94
CA LEU A 190 7.19 1.72 11.58
C LEU A 190 8.09 1.87 12.80
N THR A 191 9.21 1.14 12.79
CA THR A 191 10.32 1.43 13.69
C THR A 191 10.84 2.86 13.46
N PRO A 192 11.51 3.48 14.45
CA PRO A 192 12.08 4.82 14.27
C PRO A 192 13.01 4.94 13.05
N ASP A 193 13.80 3.90 12.77
CA ASP A 193 14.72 3.86 11.64
C ASP A 193 13.97 3.70 10.31
N ALA A 194 12.95 2.84 10.21
CA ALA A 194 12.10 2.73 9.02
C ALA A 194 11.33 4.02 8.73
N ALA A 195 10.74 4.64 9.76
CA ALA A 195 10.05 5.93 9.61
C ALA A 195 11.01 7.01 9.09
N ARG A 196 12.25 7.04 9.58
CA ARG A 196 13.29 7.99 9.13
C ARG A 196 13.73 7.72 7.69
N LEU A 197 14.00 6.46 7.34
CA LEU A 197 14.36 6.10 5.97
C LEU A 197 13.24 6.45 4.99
N PHE A 198 11.99 6.08 5.30
CA PHE A 198 10.82 6.38 4.48
C PHE A 198 10.70 7.88 4.15
N ARG A 199 10.80 8.74 5.18
CA ARG A 199 10.78 10.21 4.99
C ARG A 199 11.90 10.67 4.06
N ARG A 200 13.12 10.16 4.25
CA ARG A 200 14.31 10.59 3.50
C ARG A 200 14.37 10.06 2.08
N LEU A 201 13.82 8.87 1.81
CA LEU A 201 13.68 8.35 0.44
C LEU A 201 12.88 9.31 -0.47
N SER A 202 12.02 10.16 0.11
CA SER A 202 11.25 11.15 -0.66
C SER A 202 12.11 12.15 -1.43
N VAL A 203 13.35 12.39 -0.98
CA VAL A 203 14.27 13.34 -1.61
C VAL A 203 15.23 12.70 -2.61
N VAL A 204 15.23 11.37 -2.75
CA VAL A 204 16.04 10.68 -3.76
C VAL A 204 15.55 11.05 -5.16
N PRO A 205 16.42 11.55 -6.05
CA PRO A 205 16.07 11.79 -7.44
C PRO A 205 15.72 10.49 -8.16
N GLY A 206 14.70 10.54 -9.02
CA GLY A 206 14.30 9.38 -9.83
C GLY A 206 13.23 8.49 -9.19
N PRO A 207 12.83 7.42 -9.90
CA PRO A 207 11.68 6.60 -9.52
C PRO A 207 11.97 5.63 -8.37
N ASP A 208 13.22 5.19 -8.20
CA ASP A 208 13.63 4.16 -7.25
C ASP A 208 15.01 4.42 -6.63
N ALA A 209 15.35 3.65 -5.60
CA ALA A 209 16.61 3.70 -4.88
C ALA A 209 17.15 2.29 -4.63
N GLY A 210 18.48 2.13 -4.66
CA GLY A 210 19.16 0.90 -4.24
C GLY A 210 19.44 0.86 -2.74
N ALA A 211 19.82 -0.32 -2.24
CA ALA A 211 20.08 -0.56 -0.81
C ALA A 211 21.21 0.32 -0.24
N ALA A 212 22.26 0.59 -0.99
CA ALA A 212 23.34 1.45 -0.52
C ALA A 212 22.96 2.94 -0.41
N CYS A 213 22.07 3.41 -1.29
CA CYS A 213 21.48 4.74 -1.14
C CYS A 213 20.68 4.83 0.16
N ALA A 214 19.90 3.80 0.48
CA ALA A 214 19.16 3.72 1.74
C ALA A 214 20.10 3.69 2.96
N ALA A 215 21.18 2.91 2.90
CA ALA A 215 22.20 2.86 3.95
C ALA A 215 22.81 4.24 4.22
N HIS A 216 23.13 4.99 3.16
CA HIS A 216 23.60 6.35 3.28
C HIS A 216 22.56 7.28 3.94
N LEU A 217 21.31 7.26 3.48
CA LEU A 217 20.24 8.09 4.02
C LEU A 217 19.94 7.81 5.49
N LEU A 218 20.08 6.54 5.89
CA LEU A 218 19.92 6.09 7.26
C LEU A 218 21.19 6.35 8.10
N GLY A 219 22.36 6.46 7.48
CA GLY A 219 23.64 6.58 8.19
C GLY A 219 23.99 5.29 8.94
N ARG A 220 23.69 4.15 8.33
CA ARG A 220 23.94 2.79 8.84
C ARG A 220 24.68 1.97 7.79
N ASP A 221 25.16 0.80 8.17
CA ASP A 221 25.71 -0.18 7.24
C ASP A 221 24.62 -0.77 6.32
N LEU A 222 25.07 -1.45 5.25
CA LEU A 222 24.20 -2.00 4.22
C LEU A 222 23.22 -3.05 4.76
N SER A 223 23.69 -3.96 5.63
CA SER A 223 22.86 -5.03 6.19
C SER A 223 21.72 -4.48 7.05
N CYS A 224 22.01 -3.48 7.89
CA CYS A 224 20.98 -2.76 8.62
C CYS A 224 19.97 -2.09 7.69
N ALA A 225 20.43 -1.44 6.63
CA ALA A 225 19.56 -0.76 5.67
C ALA A 225 18.65 -1.72 4.90
N GLU A 226 19.14 -2.89 4.50
CA GLU A 226 18.37 -3.94 3.86
C GLU A 226 17.24 -4.45 4.75
N GLY A 227 17.51 -4.66 6.05
CA GLY A 227 16.48 -5.03 7.01
C GLY A 227 15.38 -3.95 7.14
N VAL A 228 15.78 -2.69 7.18
CA VAL A 228 14.84 -1.55 7.25
C VAL A 228 14.04 -1.38 5.94
N LEU A 229 14.66 -1.61 4.79
CA LEU A 229 13.97 -1.63 3.50
C LEU A 229 12.95 -2.77 3.44
N GLY A 230 13.31 -3.95 3.94
CA GLY A 230 12.39 -5.08 4.10
C GLY A 230 11.16 -4.72 4.94
N GLU A 231 11.35 -4.03 6.06
CA GLU A 231 10.24 -3.54 6.89
C GLU A 231 9.29 -2.62 6.10
N LEU A 232 9.84 -1.71 5.28
CA LEU A 232 9.05 -0.78 4.47
C LEU A 232 8.28 -1.49 3.34
N VAL A 233 8.87 -2.52 2.74
CA VAL A 233 8.20 -3.38 1.75
C VAL A 233 7.07 -4.16 2.41
N GLU A 234 7.31 -4.78 3.57
CA GLU A 234 6.29 -5.49 4.34
C GLU A 234 5.16 -4.57 4.81
N ALA A 235 5.44 -3.29 5.07
CA ALA A 235 4.43 -2.29 5.39
C ALA A 235 3.61 -1.80 4.17
N GLY A 236 3.95 -2.26 2.96
CA GLY A 236 3.34 -1.80 1.71
C GLY A 236 3.68 -0.34 1.37
N LEU A 237 4.79 0.17 1.92
CA LEU A 237 5.24 1.55 1.72
C LEU A 237 6.32 1.67 0.64
N LEU A 238 6.86 0.54 0.18
CA LEU A 238 7.77 0.44 -0.97
C LEU A 238 7.40 -0.77 -1.82
N ASP A 239 7.57 -0.62 -3.13
CA ASP A 239 7.57 -1.73 -4.07
C ASP A 239 9.00 -2.20 -4.35
N VAL A 240 9.14 -3.48 -4.71
CA VAL A 240 10.40 -4.05 -5.19
C VAL A 240 10.33 -4.23 -6.70
N VAL A 241 11.32 -3.71 -7.42
CA VAL A 241 11.46 -3.84 -8.87
C VAL A 241 12.86 -4.32 -9.18
N GLY A 242 13.01 -5.62 -9.40
CA GLY A 242 14.32 -6.27 -9.45
C GLY A 242 14.99 -6.19 -8.08
N ASP A 243 16.15 -5.55 -8.03
CA ASP A 243 16.96 -5.27 -6.84
C ASP A 243 16.75 -3.85 -6.27
N ARG A 244 15.83 -3.07 -6.86
CA ARG A 244 15.59 -1.66 -6.49
C ARG A 244 14.26 -1.47 -5.77
N PHE A 245 14.21 -0.43 -4.94
CA PHE A 245 13.06 -0.09 -4.12
C PHE A 245 12.39 1.17 -4.63
N ARG A 246 11.10 1.06 -4.97
CA ARG A 246 10.32 2.15 -5.54
C ARG A 246 9.35 2.72 -4.50
N LEU A 247 9.48 4.03 -4.29
CA LEU A 247 8.52 4.82 -3.52
C LEU A 247 7.51 5.45 -4.48
N HIS A 248 6.29 4.93 -4.49
CA HIS A 248 5.21 5.44 -5.34
C HIS A 248 4.98 6.93 -5.19
N ALA A 249 4.54 7.60 -6.26
CA ALA A 249 4.37 9.05 -6.29
C ALA A 249 3.57 9.61 -5.09
N LEU A 250 2.48 8.94 -4.70
CA LEU A 250 1.67 9.36 -3.55
C LEU A 250 2.36 9.15 -2.21
N LEU A 251 3.04 8.01 -2.03
CA LEU A 251 3.81 7.72 -0.83
C LEU A 251 5.03 8.64 -0.72
N ARG A 252 5.65 9.01 -1.85
CA ARG A 252 6.74 9.97 -1.93
C ARG A 252 6.32 11.35 -1.49
N LEU A 253 5.16 11.82 -1.91
CA LEU A 253 4.62 13.08 -1.45
C LEU A 253 4.28 13.04 0.05
N TYR A 254 3.60 11.98 0.50
CA TYR A 254 3.30 11.80 1.91
C TYR A 254 4.58 11.78 2.77
N ALA A 255 5.59 11.03 2.35
CA ALA A 255 6.91 10.98 2.97
C ALA A 255 7.60 12.36 3.03
N ARG A 256 7.48 13.17 1.97
CA ARG A 256 8.02 14.54 1.91
C ARG A 256 7.34 15.46 2.94
N ASN A 257 6.01 15.42 3.01
CA ASN A 257 5.27 16.21 4.01
C ASN A 257 5.63 15.78 5.44
N ARG A 258 5.82 14.47 5.68
CA ARG A 258 6.30 13.96 6.97
C ARG A 258 7.75 14.39 7.25
N LEU A 259 8.62 14.43 6.25
CA LEU A 259 10.00 14.91 6.38
C LEU A 259 10.03 16.38 6.82
N GLU A 260 9.27 17.24 6.15
CA GLU A 260 9.16 18.66 6.49
C GLU A 260 8.54 18.85 7.89
N ALA A 261 7.50 18.10 8.24
CA ALA A 261 6.84 18.22 9.53
C ALA A 261 7.70 17.74 10.72
N VAL A 262 8.59 16.75 10.51
CA VAL A 262 9.37 16.12 11.60
C VAL A 262 10.81 16.64 11.67
N GLU A 263 11.48 16.79 10.52
CA GLU A 263 12.90 17.19 10.45
C GLU A 263 13.07 18.67 10.06
N GLY A 264 11.97 19.36 9.68
CA GLY A 264 11.97 20.75 9.23
C GLY A 264 12.53 20.92 7.81
N GLU A 265 12.33 22.10 7.24
CA GLU A 265 12.84 22.46 5.91
C GLU A 265 14.37 22.38 5.84
N ALA A 266 15.06 22.88 6.87
CA ALA A 266 16.52 22.78 6.98
C ALA A 266 17.02 21.34 7.07
N GLY A 267 16.26 20.44 7.72
CA GLY A 267 16.58 19.01 7.74
C GLY A 267 16.44 18.37 6.37
N ALA A 268 15.35 18.65 5.66
CA ALA A 268 15.14 18.18 4.30
C ALA A 268 16.24 18.66 3.34
N GLU A 269 16.67 19.92 3.46
CA GLU A 269 17.77 20.48 2.66
C GLU A 269 19.11 19.76 2.94
N ARG A 270 19.42 19.49 4.22
CA ARG A 270 20.64 18.73 4.57
C ARG A 270 20.67 17.35 3.94
N VAL A 271 19.54 16.65 3.91
CA VAL A 271 19.46 15.32 3.30
C VAL A 271 19.63 15.42 1.78
N ARG A 272 19.00 16.41 1.12
CA ARG A 272 19.19 16.68 -0.32
C ARG A 272 20.63 16.99 -0.67
N ALA A 273 21.26 17.89 0.09
CA ALA A 273 22.67 18.25 -0.10
C ALA A 273 23.63 17.07 0.17
N GLY A 274 23.26 16.16 1.08
CA GLY A 274 24.00 14.93 1.32
C GLY A 274 24.02 13.99 0.10
N LEU A 275 22.86 13.83 -0.53
CA LEU A 275 22.70 13.02 -1.74
C LEU A 275 23.44 13.62 -2.95
N SER A 276 23.30 14.94 -3.19
CA SER A 276 23.94 15.59 -4.34
C SER A 276 25.48 15.55 -4.27
N ARG A 277 26.07 15.53 -3.06
CA ARG A 277 27.52 15.38 -2.90
C ARG A 277 28.05 13.97 -3.25
N ARG A 278 27.20 12.95 -3.26
CA ARG A 278 27.59 11.56 -3.53
C ARG A 278 27.20 11.07 -4.92
N LEU A 279 26.23 11.73 -5.57
CA LEU A 279 25.93 11.50 -6.97
C LEU A 279 26.86 12.40 -7.81
N PRO A 280 27.89 11.89 -8.51
CA PRO A 280 28.59 12.72 -9.49
C PRO A 280 27.59 13.22 -10.54
N ASP A 281 27.77 14.47 -10.99
CA ASP A 281 26.85 15.22 -11.85
C ASP A 281 26.18 14.36 -12.93
N THR A 282 24.85 14.24 -12.85
CA THR A 282 23.99 13.50 -13.77
C THR A 282 23.84 14.18 -15.15
N THR A 283 24.62 15.22 -15.45
CA THR A 283 24.70 15.80 -16.81
C THR A 283 25.26 14.82 -17.85
N ALA A 284 25.89 13.71 -17.42
CA ALA A 284 26.22 12.59 -18.31
C ALA A 284 25.00 11.68 -18.64
N ALA A 285 23.98 11.61 -17.78
CA ALA A 285 22.75 10.85 -18.03
C ALA A 285 21.70 11.66 -18.82
N GLY A 286 21.77 12.99 -18.78
CA GLY A 286 20.85 13.89 -19.49
C GLY A 286 20.90 13.79 -21.03
N ARG A 287 21.96 13.18 -21.61
CA ARG A 287 22.02 12.90 -23.06
C ARG A 287 21.22 11.66 -23.48
N TRP A 288 20.77 10.84 -22.54
CA TRP A 288 20.07 9.58 -22.84
C TRP A 288 18.54 9.72 -22.91
N PHE A 289 17.96 10.75 -22.29
CA PHE A 289 16.50 10.95 -22.31
C PHE A 289 15.97 11.66 -23.57
N ALA A 290 16.82 12.20 -24.44
CA ALA A 290 16.39 12.99 -25.59
C ALA A 290 16.70 12.37 -26.98
N ALA A 291 17.39 11.23 -27.05
CA ALA A 291 17.84 10.70 -28.35
C ALA A 291 17.86 9.18 -28.45
N SER A 292 16.70 8.52 -28.34
CA SER A 292 16.36 7.30 -29.12
C SER A 292 15.00 6.75 -28.71
N GLY A 293 14.00 6.92 -29.58
CA GLY A 293 12.80 6.09 -29.53
C GLY A 293 13.16 4.66 -29.91
N GLY A 294 13.12 3.75 -28.94
CA GLY A 294 13.40 2.33 -29.14
C GLY A 294 13.80 1.65 -27.83
N VAL A 295 13.07 0.60 -27.44
CA VAL A 295 13.43 -0.35 -26.38
C VAL A 295 14.79 -0.98 -26.75
N PRO A 296 15.81 -1.09 -25.85
CA PRO A 296 15.83 -2.25 -24.94
C PRO A 296 16.57 -2.14 -23.58
N ALA A 297 16.30 -3.16 -22.76
CA ALA A 297 17.12 -3.87 -21.77
C ALA A 297 18.04 -3.10 -20.80
N SER A 298 17.76 -3.33 -19.50
CA SER A 298 18.69 -3.40 -18.35
C SER A 298 20.06 -2.72 -18.53
N ALA A 299 20.21 -1.54 -17.95
CA ALA A 299 21.52 -0.95 -17.69
C ALA A 299 21.58 -0.47 -16.23
N CYS A 300 22.52 -1.09 -15.50
CA CYS A 300 22.80 -0.90 -14.08
C CYS A 300 23.04 0.56 -13.69
N ILE A 301 22.50 0.96 -12.55
CA ILE A 301 23.05 2.04 -11.73
C ILE A 301 23.52 1.38 -10.43
N ASP A 302 24.71 0.79 -10.49
CA ASP A 302 25.55 0.55 -9.32
C ASP A 302 26.26 1.86 -9.01
N VAL A 303 25.62 2.68 -8.18
CA VAL A 303 26.29 3.76 -7.45
C VAL A 303 25.83 3.71 -6.00
N CYS A 304 26.27 2.64 -5.34
CA CYS A 304 26.98 2.56 -4.06
C CYS A 304 26.90 1.11 -3.57
#